data_AF-E0SMP8-F1
#
_entry.id   AF-E0SMP8-F1
#
_cell.length_a   1.000
_cell.length_b   1.000
_cell.length_c   1.000
_cell.angle_alpha   90.00
_cell.angle_beta   90.00
_cell.angle_gamma   90.00
#
_symmetry.space_group_name_H-M   'P 1'
#
loop_
_entity.id
_entity.type
_entity.pdbx_description
1 polymer ?
#
loop_
_entity_poly.entity_id
_entity_poly.type
_entity_poly.pdbx_seq_one_letter_code
_entity_poly.pdbx_strand_id
1 'polypeptide(L)'
;MPLSHPKHECENLMAATYTYWISTVLLSLLYFTSAALYVTKSADVRKIQAELGYSASNLVPFMIVVKILGPIAILSRFNVALSDLAYASILYHLILSGLAHLGVHKPKGAIPAAVGLILLAASFATQNVAREPSSPYAPVAIAIQALR
;
A
#
# COMPACT_ATOMS: atom_id res chain seq x y z
N MET A 1 11.63 -33.89 -16.46
CA MET A 1 10.51 -33.21 -15.79
C MET A 1 10.75 -33.34 -14.30
N PRO A 2 11.26 -32.33 -13.58
CA PRO A 2 11.54 -32.49 -12.17
C PRO A 2 10.21 -32.37 -11.41
N LEU A 3 9.82 -33.45 -10.73
CA LEU A 3 8.77 -33.45 -9.73
C LEU A 3 9.20 -32.52 -8.59
N SER A 4 8.78 -31.26 -8.60
CA SER A 4 8.90 -30.42 -7.41
C SER A 4 8.08 -31.07 -6.30
N HIS A 5 8.77 -31.54 -5.25
CA HIS A 5 8.13 -32.21 -4.12
C HIS A 5 7.10 -31.27 -3.43
N PRO A 6 5.95 -31.81 -2.98
CA PRO A 6 4.85 -31.03 -2.39
C PRO A 6 5.24 -30.18 -1.16
N LYS A 7 6.37 -30.51 -0.52
CA LYS A 7 6.94 -29.74 0.59
C LYS A 7 7.37 -28.32 0.19
N HIS A 8 8.00 -28.17 -0.99
CA HIS A 8 8.49 -26.86 -1.45
C HIS A 8 7.36 -25.92 -1.84
N GLU A 9 6.27 -26.46 -2.37
CA GLU A 9 5.08 -25.69 -2.72
C GLU A 9 4.39 -25.11 -1.48
N CYS A 10 4.26 -25.92 -0.42
CA CYS A 10 3.70 -25.48 0.86
C CYS A 10 4.57 -24.41 1.53
N GLU A 11 5.90 -24.55 1.48
CA GLU A 11 6.85 -23.55 2.00
C GLU A 11 6.71 -22.19 1.28
N ASN A 12 6.59 -22.21 -0.06
CA ASN A 12 6.41 -21.00 -0.87
C ASN A 12 5.08 -20.30 -0.57
N LEU A 13 3.99 -21.05 -0.37
CA LEU A 13 2.69 -20.49 -0.02
C LEU A 13 2.70 -19.83 1.36
N MET A 14 3.35 -20.48 2.34
CA MET A 14 3.52 -19.92 3.68
C MET A 14 4.34 -18.63 3.65
N ALA A 15 5.47 -18.63 2.93
CA ALA A 15 6.30 -17.44 2.75
C ALA A 15 5.51 -16.28 2.13
N ALA A 16 4.79 -16.52 1.04
CA ALA A 16 3.97 -15.51 0.37
C ALA A 16 2.84 -14.98 1.27
N THR A 17 2.22 -15.84 2.09
CA THR A 17 1.21 -15.46 3.07
C THR A 17 1.80 -14.52 4.13
N TYR A 18 2.99 -14.82 4.65
CA TYR A 18 3.68 -13.93 5.58
C TYR A 18 4.07 -12.61 4.91
N THR A 19 4.60 -12.64 3.69
CA THR A 19 4.92 -11.43 2.93
C THR A 19 3.69 -10.55 2.76
N TYR A 20 2.55 -11.13 2.38
CA TYR A 20 1.29 -10.41 2.23
C TYR A 20 0.87 -9.73 3.54
N TRP A 21 0.78 -10.49 4.64
CA TRP A 21 0.28 -9.94 5.90
C TRP A 21 1.23 -8.93 6.53
N ILE A 22 2.53 -9.19 6.53
CA ILE A 22 3.54 -8.26 7.07
C ILE A 22 3.51 -6.96 6.27
N SER A 23 3.57 -7.03 4.95
CA SER A 23 3.57 -5.83 4.11
C SER A 23 2.26 -5.04 4.23
N THR A 24 1.11 -5.73 4.25
CA THR A 24 -0.22 -5.10 4.38
C THR A 24 -0.41 -4.42 5.74
N VAL A 25 0.02 -5.06 6.84
CA VAL A 25 -0.07 -4.48 8.19
C VAL A 25 0.87 -3.29 8.31
N LEU A 26 2.11 -3.39 7.84
CA LEU A 26 3.06 -2.27 7.87
C LEU A 26 2.60 -1.09 7.01
N LEU A 27 2.06 -1.35 5.82
CA LEU A 27 1.46 -0.33 4.96
C LEU A 27 0.28 0.35 5.66
N SER A 28 -0.59 -0.43 6.28
CA SER A 28 -1.74 0.09 7.03
C SER A 28 -1.29 0.93 8.22
N LEU A 29 -0.28 0.47 8.96
CA LEU A 29 0.29 1.20 10.09
C LEU A 29 0.91 2.53 9.66
N LEU A 30 1.62 2.55 8.52
CA LEU A 30 2.17 3.78 7.92
C LEU A 30 1.05 4.80 7.65
N TYR A 31 -0.06 4.34 7.07
CA TYR A 31 -1.21 5.19 6.76
C TYR A 31 -1.98 5.66 8.00
N PHE A 32 -2.26 4.77 8.96
CA PHE A 32 -2.94 5.15 10.20
C PHE A 32 -2.10 6.06 11.08
N THR A 33 -0.79 5.83 11.16
CA THR A 33 0.14 6.76 11.84
C THR A 33 0.11 8.12 11.15
N SER A 34 0.10 8.15 9.82
CA SER A 34 -0.05 9.39 9.06
C SER A 34 -1.39 10.09 9.34
N ALA A 35 -2.51 9.36 9.39
CA ALA A 35 -3.81 9.93 9.75
C ALA A 35 -3.83 10.50 11.18
N ALA A 36 -3.24 9.77 12.14
CA ALA A 36 -3.11 10.24 13.52
C ALA A 36 -2.30 11.54 13.60
N LEU A 37 -1.22 11.68 12.83
CA LEU A 37 -0.47 12.93 12.74
C LEU A 37 -1.29 14.08 12.14
N TYR A 38 -2.13 13.80 11.14
CA TYR A 38 -3.02 14.82 10.55
C TYR A 38 -4.07 15.31 11.55
N VAL A 39 -4.56 14.44 12.43
CA VAL A 39 -5.51 14.80 13.50
C VAL A 39 -4.80 15.55 14.64
N THR A 40 -3.73 14.97 15.19
CA THR A 40 -3.05 15.48 16.40
C THR A 40 -2.15 16.68 16.15
N LYS A 41 -1.57 16.79 14.94
CA LYS A 41 -0.62 17.85 14.56
C LYS A 41 -1.08 18.59 13.30
N SER A 42 -2.37 18.88 13.22
CA SER A 42 -2.98 19.45 12.01
C SER A 42 -2.34 20.77 11.55
N ALA A 43 -1.85 21.61 12.48
CA ALA A 43 -1.15 22.86 12.17
C ALA A 43 0.20 22.62 11.48
N ASP A 44 1.01 21.69 12.01
CA ASP A 44 2.29 21.31 11.41
C ASP A 44 2.09 20.69 10.02
N VAL A 45 1.07 19.84 9.87
CA VAL A 45 0.72 19.24 8.58
C VAL A 45 0.30 20.30 7.56
N ARG A 46 -0.51 21.30 7.95
CA ARG A 46 -0.87 22.42 7.06
C ARG A 46 0.37 23.22 6.65
N LYS A 47 1.30 23.46 7.58
CA LYS A 47 2.56 24.15 7.27
C LYS A 47 3.40 23.36 6.27
N ILE A 48 3.59 22.05 6.49
CA ILE A 48 4.32 21.17 5.57
C ILE A 48 3.64 21.16 4.19
N GLN A 49 2.31 21.06 4.13
CA GLN A 49 1.56 21.11 2.88
C GLN A 49 1.74 22.45 2.15
N ALA A 50 1.73 23.57 2.87
CA ALA A 50 2.01 24.89 2.29
C ALA A 50 3.44 24.98 1.74
N GLU A 51 4.42 24.41 2.44
CA GLU A 51 5.81 24.29 1.93
C GLU A 51 5.92 23.42 0.67
N LEU A 52 4.96 22.53 0.43
CA LEU A 52 4.82 21.73 -0.79
C LEU A 52 3.98 22.45 -1.88
N GLY A 53 3.49 23.66 -1.62
CA GLY A 53 2.65 24.42 -2.55
C GLY A 53 1.15 24.16 -2.44
N TYR A 54 0.69 23.46 -1.40
CA TYR A 54 -0.73 23.18 -1.17
C TYR A 54 -1.32 24.08 -0.08
N SER A 55 -2.35 24.87 -0.42
CA SER A 55 -2.99 25.84 0.48
C SER A 55 -4.49 25.63 0.71
N ALA A 56 -5.06 24.53 0.22
CA ALA A 56 -6.49 24.25 0.33
C ALA A 56 -6.91 23.93 1.77
N SER A 57 -7.92 24.64 2.29
CA SER A 57 -8.42 24.52 3.67
C SER A 57 -8.93 23.10 4.02
N ASN A 58 -9.60 22.46 3.06
CA ASN A 58 -10.20 21.12 3.24
C ASN A 58 -9.24 19.97 2.93
N LEU A 59 -7.98 20.25 2.56
CA LEU A 59 -7.03 19.22 2.16
C LEU A 59 -6.66 18.29 3.33
N VAL A 60 -6.46 18.83 4.53
CA VAL A 60 -6.14 18.02 5.73
C VAL A 60 -7.29 17.08 6.10
N PRO A 61 -8.55 17.55 6.28
CA PRO A 61 -9.69 16.66 6.52
C PRO A 61 -9.87 15.59 5.44
N PHE A 62 -9.76 15.98 4.17
CA PHE A 62 -9.88 15.05 3.05
C PHE A 62 -8.80 13.96 3.09
N MET A 63 -7.55 14.33 3.35
CA MET A 63 -6.44 13.38 3.45
C MET A 63 -6.58 12.42 4.63
N ILE A 64 -7.16 12.85 5.75
CA ILE A 64 -7.47 11.94 6.87
C ILE A 64 -8.41 10.84 6.41
N VAL A 65 -9.51 11.20 5.74
CA VAL A 65 -10.50 10.25 5.23
C VAL A 65 -9.85 9.25 4.27
N VAL A 66 -9.10 9.75 3.28
CA VAL A 66 -8.39 8.89 2.31
C VAL A 66 -7.41 7.96 3.03
N LYS A 67 -6.67 8.46 4.02
CA LYS A 67 -5.67 7.68 4.75
C LYS A 67 -6.25 6.58 5.63
N ILE A 68 -7.53 6.69 6.00
CA ILE A 68 -8.25 5.68 6.77
C ILE A 68 -8.95 4.68 5.84
N LEU A 69 -9.69 5.19 4.85
CA LEU A 69 -10.49 4.36 3.95
C LEU A 69 -9.62 3.44 3.07
N GLY A 70 -8.45 3.90 2.61
CA GLY A 70 -7.55 3.09 1.78
C GLY A 70 -7.15 1.78 2.46
N PRO A 71 -6.47 1.81 3.62
CA PRO A 71 -6.10 0.59 4.35
C PRO A 71 -7.31 -0.27 4.76
N ILE A 72 -8.42 0.34 5.18
CA ILE A 72 -9.64 -0.40 5.53
C ILE A 72 -10.18 -1.18 4.33
N ALA A 73 -10.19 -0.58 3.14
CA ALA A 73 -10.64 -1.25 1.91
C ALA A 73 -9.73 -2.41 1.50
N ILE A 74 -8.42 -2.36 1.81
CA ILE A 74 -7.49 -3.48 1.59
C ILE A 74 -7.73 -4.58 2.64
N LEU A 75 -7.80 -4.22 3.92
CA LEU A 75 -7.90 -5.16 5.05
C LEU A 75 -9.26 -5.87 5.13
N SER A 76 -10.35 -5.16 4.84
CA SER A 76 -11.70 -5.72 4.89
C SER A 76 -11.93 -6.81 3.84
N ARG A 77 -11.22 -6.73 2.71
CA ARG A 77 -11.36 -7.63 1.55
C ARG A 77 -12.80 -7.84 1.11
N PHE A 78 -13.69 -6.87 1.34
CA PHE A 78 -15.12 -6.99 1.09
C PHE A 78 -15.45 -7.26 -0.38
N ASN A 79 -14.71 -6.62 -1.30
CA ASN A 79 -14.86 -6.81 -2.74
C ASN A 79 -13.50 -6.63 -3.43
N VAL A 80 -13.16 -7.54 -4.35
CA VAL A 80 -11.94 -7.49 -5.16
C VAL A 80 -11.76 -6.15 -5.85
N ALA A 81 -12.79 -5.65 -6.54
CA ALA A 81 -12.72 -4.39 -7.27
C ALA A 81 -12.48 -3.19 -6.34
N LEU A 82 -13.07 -3.20 -5.14
CA LEU A 82 -12.89 -2.13 -4.15
C LEU A 82 -11.47 -2.11 -3.61
N SER A 83 -10.89 -3.29 -3.35
CA SER A 83 -9.53 -3.38 -2.88
C SER A 83 -8.51 -3.07 -3.97
N ASP A 84 -8.74 -3.47 -5.21
CA ASP A 84 -7.88 -3.09 -6.33
C ASP A 84 -7.92 -1.57 -6.57
N LEU A 85 -9.10 -0.95 -6.43
CA LEU A 85 -9.23 0.51 -6.40
C LEU A 85 -8.44 1.12 -5.23
N ALA A 86 -8.47 0.50 -4.05
CA ALA A 86 -7.70 0.96 -2.89
C ALA A 86 -6.19 0.83 -3.11
N TYR A 87 -5.71 -0.27 -3.68
CA TYR A 87 -4.31 -0.45 -4.09
C TYR A 87 -3.89 0.63 -5.10
N ALA A 88 -4.72 0.88 -6.12
CA ALA A 88 -4.46 1.93 -7.12
C ALA A 88 -4.45 3.33 -6.49
N SER A 89 -5.44 3.67 -5.65
CA SER A 89 -5.48 4.96 -4.94
C SER A 89 -4.24 5.16 -4.06
N ILE A 90 -3.82 4.15 -3.31
CA ILE A 90 -2.63 4.21 -2.46
C ILE A 90 -1.36 4.36 -3.30
N LEU A 91 -1.26 3.66 -4.44
CA LEU A 91 -0.15 3.81 -5.40
C LEU A 91 -0.03 5.27 -5.87
N TYR A 92 -1.12 5.83 -6.41
CA TYR A 92 -1.10 7.21 -6.92
C TYR A 92 -0.82 8.22 -5.81
N HIS A 93 -1.35 8.02 -4.60
CA HIS A 93 -1.04 8.87 -3.46
C HIS A 93 0.45 8.86 -3.12
N LEU A 94 1.08 7.68 -3.06
CA LEU A 94 2.49 7.54 -2.71
C LEU A 94 3.40 8.14 -3.79
N ILE A 95 3.11 7.92 -5.07
CA ILE A 95 3.84 8.54 -6.18
C ILE A 95 3.73 10.06 -6.08
N LEU A 96 2.52 10.60 -5.96
CA LEU A 96 2.31 12.05 -5.86
C LEU A 96 2.99 12.65 -4.62
N SER A 97 2.91 11.97 -3.48
CA SER A 97 3.57 12.39 -2.25
C SER A 97 5.09 12.42 -2.39
N GLY A 98 5.69 11.40 -3.02
CA GLY A 98 7.13 11.35 -3.26
C GLY A 98 7.56 12.47 -4.21
N LEU A 99 6.84 12.65 -5.32
CA LEU A 99 7.14 13.70 -6.30
C LEU A 99 6.99 15.11 -5.71
N ALA A 100 6.01 15.36 -4.84
CA ALA A 100 5.86 16.66 -4.18
C ALA A 100 7.12 17.03 -3.36
N HIS A 101 7.68 16.07 -2.62
CA HIS A 101 8.89 16.27 -1.84
C HIS A 101 10.15 16.44 -2.71
N LEU A 102 10.23 15.73 -3.84
CA LEU A 102 11.32 15.91 -4.81
C LEU A 102 11.24 17.27 -5.51
N GLY A 103 10.04 17.72 -5.88
CA GLY A 103 9.80 18.99 -6.57
C GLY A 103 10.20 20.23 -5.76
N VAL A 104 10.16 20.15 -4.43
CA VAL A 104 10.64 21.21 -3.53
C VAL A 104 12.05 20.97 -2.99
N HIS A 105 12.81 20.04 -3.57
CA HIS A 105 14.18 19.70 -3.17
C HIS A 105 14.31 19.23 -1.70
N LYS A 106 13.29 18.55 -1.16
CA LYS A 106 13.27 17.97 0.20
C LYS A 106 13.15 16.44 0.16
N PRO A 107 14.15 15.71 -0.37
CA PRO A 107 14.04 14.26 -0.62
C PRO A 107 13.85 13.43 0.67
N LYS A 108 14.28 13.93 1.82
CA LYS A 108 14.04 13.25 3.12
C LYS A 108 12.55 13.07 3.41
N GLY A 109 11.70 14.00 2.96
CA GLY A 109 10.25 13.88 3.10
C GLY A 109 9.63 12.79 2.21
N ALA A 110 10.33 12.35 1.16
CA ALA A 110 9.87 11.28 0.28
C ALA A 110 10.14 9.87 0.84
N ILE A 111 10.90 9.73 1.94
CA ILE A 111 11.26 8.42 2.52
C ILE A 111 10.01 7.58 2.87
N PRO A 112 8.99 8.11 3.58
CA PRO A 112 7.78 7.34 3.85
C PRO A 112 7.04 6.90 2.59
N ALA A 113 7.07 7.72 1.52
CA ALA A 113 6.46 7.37 0.24
C ALA A 113 7.19 6.20 -0.43
N ALA A 114 8.53 6.22 -0.44
CA ALA A 114 9.34 5.12 -0.98
C ALA A 114 9.14 3.80 -0.21
N VAL A 115 9.16 3.85 1.12
CA VAL A 115 8.87 2.67 1.97
C VAL A 115 7.45 2.16 1.70
N GLY A 116 6.47 3.06 1.63
CA GLY A 116 5.09 2.73 1.30
C GLY A 116 4.96 2.04 -0.05
N LEU A 117 5.69 2.47 -1.09
CA LEU A 117 5.65 1.85 -2.42
C LEU A 117 6.19 0.42 -2.40
N ILE A 118 7.26 0.17 -1.65
CA ILE A 118 7.84 -1.18 -1.51
C ILE A 118 6.84 -2.10 -0.79
N LEU A 119 6.25 -1.63 0.31
CA LEU A 119 5.24 -2.39 1.05
C LEU A 119 3.99 -2.64 0.21
N LEU A 120 3.55 -1.63 -0.55
CA LEU A 120 2.41 -1.75 -1.46
C LEU A 120 2.66 -2.79 -2.55
N ALA A 121 3.83 -2.74 -3.19
CA ALA A 121 4.21 -3.68 -4.24
C ALA A 121 4.26 -5.12 -3.71
N ALA A 122 4.88 -5.34 -2.54
CA ALA A 122 4.92 -6.64 -1.89
C ALA A 122 3.51 -7.16 -1.53
N SER A 123 2.66 -6.29 -0.96
CA SER A 123 1.28 -6.61 -0.61
C SER A 123 0.45 -6.96 -1.83
N PHE A 124 0.49 -6.13 -2.88
CA PHE A 124 -0.27 -6.35 -4.11
C PHE A 124 0.21 -7.59 -4.87
N ALA A 125 1.52 -7.84 -4.94
CA ALA A 125 2.09 -9.01 -5.61
C ALA A 125 1.69 -10.34 -4.96
N THR A 126 1.41 -10.33 -3.65
CA THR A 126 1.09 -11.54 -2.89
C THR A 126 -0.39 -11.64 -2.49
N GLN A 127 -1.23 -10.65 -2.82
CA GLN A 127 -2.60 -10.56 -2.30
C GLN A 127 -3.49 -11.79 -2.57
N ASN A 128 -3.27 -12.48 -3.70
CA ASN A 128 -4.09 -13.61 -4.11
C ASN A 128 -3.89 -14.85 -3.23
N VAL A 129 -2.82 -14.92 -2.42
CA VAL A 129 -2.63 -16.03 -1.47
C VAL A 129 -3.59 -15.98 -0.28
N ALA A 130 -4.22 -14.83 -0.04
CA ALA A 130 -5.08 -14.59 1.12
C ALA A 130 -6.51 -14.18 0.70
N ARG A 131 -6.91 -14.42 -0.55
CA ARG A 131 -8.16 -13.95 -1.13
C ARG A 131 -8.87 -15.02 -1.95
N GLU A 132 -10.17 -15.10 -1.75
CA GLU A 132 -11.11 -15.76 -2.65
C GLU A 132 -12.33 -14.84 -2.85
N PRO A 133 -12.68 -14.41 -4.08
CA PRO A 133 -11.99 -14.71 -5.35
C PRO A 133 -10.68 -13.92 -5.54
N SER A 134 -9.79 -14.45 -6.37
CA SER A 134 -8.51 -13.82 -6.74
C SER A 134 -8.72 -12.53 -7.55
N SER A 135 -7.84 -11.54 -7.36
CA SER A 135 -7.76 -10.38 -8.24
C SER A 135 -7.15 -10.77 -9.59
N PRO A 136 -7.75 -10.36 -10.73
CA PRO A 136 -7.18 -10.58 -12.05
C PRO A 136 -5.99 -9.66 -12.35
N TYR A 137 -5.78 -8.61 -11.55
CA TYR A 137 -4.72 -7.61 -11.77
C TYR A 137 -3.46 -7.87 -10.95
N ALA A 138 -3.56 -8.66 -9.89
CA ALA A 138 -2.38 -9.08 -9.14
C ALA A 138 -1.48 -9.96 -10.02
N PRO A 139 -0.16 -9.75 -10.02
CA PRO A 139 0.77 -10.59 -10.76
C PRO A 139 0.52 -12.07 -10.45
N VAL A 140 0.48 -12.88 -11.50
CA VAL A 140 0.42 -14.36 -11.42
C VAL A 140 1.81 -14.88 -11.02
N ALA A 141 2.41 -14.33 -9.95
CA ALA A 141 3.77 -14.66 -9.56
C ALA A 141 3.90 -16.03 -8.88
N ILE A 142 2.78 -16.75 -8.67
CA ILE A 142 2.78 -18.14 -8.16
C ILE A 142 2.13 -19.15 -9.14
N ALA A 143 1.55 -18.73 -10.28
CA ALA A 143 1.10 -19.70 -11.31
C ALA A 143 2.11 -19.88 -12.47
N ILE A 144 3.38 -19.53 -12.27
CA ILE A 144 4.46 -19.85 -13.22
C ILE A 144 5.03 -21.26 -12.98
N GLN A 145 4.64 -21.96 -11.90
CA GLN A 145 5.05 -23.35 -11.66
C GLN A 145 3.97 -24.40 -11.98
N ALA A 146 2.71 -24.00 -12.19
CA ALA A 146 1.62 -24.91 -12.52
C ALA A 146 1.49 -25.23 -14.04
N LEU A 147 2.40 -24.69 -14.88
CA LEU A 147 2.45 -24.92 -16.32
C LEU A 147 3.85 -25.36 -16.81
N ARG A 148 4.68 -25.97 -15.96
CA ARG A 148 5.93 -26.65 -16.36
C ARG A 148 6.12 -27.99 -15.69
#